data_AF-A0A2M7XSW6-F1
#
_entry.id   AF-A0A2M7XSW6-F1
#
_cell.length_a   1.000
_cell.length_b   1.000
_cell.length_c   1.000
_cell.angle_alpha   90.00
_cell.angle_beta   90.00
_cell.angle_gamma   90.00
#
_symmetry.space_group_name_H-M   'P 1'
#
loop_
_entity.id
_entity.type
_entity.pdbx_description
1 polymer ?
#
loop_
_entity_poly.entity_id
_entity_poly.type
_entity_poly.pdbx_seq_one_letter_code
_entity_poly.pdbx_strand_id
1 'polypeptide(L)' 'MNQVELMRKKILDAVMEFARASAEKSPAFYPGQSHVPVSGKMIDGNDLQNLVDACLDGWLTTGRFAHEFESRFAAFMGQG' A
#
# COMPACT_ATOMS: atom_id res chain seq x y z
N MET A 1 9.97 -14.65 17.21
CA MET A 1 10.26 -13.33 16.63
C MET A 1 11.55 -12.79 17.22
N ASN A 2 12.50 -12.41 16.38
CA ASN A 2 13.73 -11.73 16.80
C ASN A 2 13.49 -10.22 16.99
N GLN A 3 14.49 -9.50 17.50
CA GLN A 3 14.38 -8.07 17.77
C GLN A 3 14.08 -7.24 16.50
N VAL A 4 14.67 -7.61 15.37
CA VAL A 4 14.48 -6.94 14.08
C VAL A 4 13.06 -7.13 13.57
N GLU A 5 12.49 -8.33 13.69
CA GLU A 5 11.09 -8.62 13.32
C GLU A 5 10.10 -7.83 14.19
N LEU A 6 10.39 -7.68 15.49
CA LEU A 6 9.59 -6.83 16.37
C LEU A 6 9.67 -5.36 15.98
N MET A 7 10.85 -4.86 15.61
CA MET A 7 11.03 -3.48 15.12
C MET A 7 10.32 -3.25 13.79
N ARG A 8 10.45 -4.18 12.85
CA ARG A 8 9.73 -4.14 11.57
C ARG A 8 8.23 -4.05 11.79
N LYS A 9 7.67 -4.90 12.66
CA LYS A 9 6.24 -4.84 13.00
C LYS A 9 5.85 -3.46 13.55
N LYS A 10 6.61 -2.91 14.50
CA LYS A 10 6.33 -1.57 15.06
C LYS A 10 6.35 -0.46 14.00
N ILE A 11 7.26 -0.54 13.03
CA ILE A 11 7.32 0.42 11.93
C ILE A 11 6.05 0.31 11.08
N LEU A 12 5.64 -0.90 10.70
CA LEU A 12 4.43 -1.09 9.89
C LEU A 12 3.15 -0.66 10.63
N ASP A 13 3.06 -0.91 11.93
CA ASP A 13 1.97 -0.44 12.78
C ASP A 13 1.92 1.11 12.79
N ALA A 14 3.07 1.78 12.96
CA ALA A 14 3.16 3.24 12.91
C ALA A 14 2.81 3.82 11.52
N VAL A 15 3.16 3.13 10.44
CA VAL A 15 2.77 3.50 9.08
C VAL A 15 1.25 3.43 8.88
N MET A 16 0.59 2.43 9.47
CA MET A 16 -0.88 2.33 9.43
C MET A 16 -1.54 3.48 10.20
N GLU A 17 -1.00 3.84 11.37
CA GLU A 17 -1.47 5.00 12.13
C GLU A 17 -1.28 6.29 11.34
N PHE A 18 -0.11 6.47 10.71
CA PHE A 18 0.16 7.59 9.83
C PHE A 18 -0.84 7.64 8.68
N ALA A 19 -1.06 6.53 7.96
CA ALA A 19 -1.98 6.46 6.83
C ALA A 19 -3.41 6.84 7.22
N ARG A 20 -3.88 6.40 8.39
CA ARG A 20 -5.20 6.76 8.92
C ARG A 20 -5.29 8.24 9.26
N ALA A 21 -4.23 8.81 9.83
CA ALA A 21 -4.18 10.23 10.17
C ALA A 21 -4.04 11.13 8.92
N SER A 22 -3.34 10.66 7.89
CA SER A 22 -3.09 11.40 6.65
C SER A 22 -4.18 11.21 5.61
N ALA A 23 -5.12 10.28 5.81
CA ALA A 23 -6.20 10.01 4.87
C ALA A 23 -6.95 11.31 4.56
N GLU A 24 -6.90 11.73 3.30
CA GLU A 24 -7.62 12.91 2.85
C GLU A 24 -9.11 12.72 3.12
N LYS A 25 -9.69 13.67 3.87
CA LYS A 25 -11.14 13.76 3.94
C LYS A 25 -11.62 14.29 2.60
N SER A 26 -12.15 13.41 1.76
CA SER A 26 -12.83 13.86 0.55
C SER A 26 -13.92 14.86 0.95
N PRO A 27 -13.97 16.04 0.30
CA PRO A 27 -15.05 16.98 0.58
C PRO A 27 -16.38 16.32 0.27
N ALA A 28 -17.44 16.75 0.95
CA ALA A 28 -18.78 16.29 0.66
C ALA A 28 -19.10 16.53 -0.83
N PHE A 29 -19.77 15.56 -1.44
CA PHE A 29 -20.19 15.64 -2.83
C PHE A 29 -21.48 16.47 -2.96
N TYR A 30 -21.45 17.47 -3.85
CA TYR A 30 -22.59 18.34 -4.17
C TYR A 30 -22.92 18.22 -5.67
N PRO A 31 -24.09 17.68 -6.03
CA PRO A 31 -24.51 17.54 -7.42
C PRO A 31 -24.44 18.86 -8.20
N GLY A 32 -23.85 18.83 -9.39
CA GLY A 32 -23.68 20.00 -10.25
C GLY A 32 -22.60 21.00 -9.81
N GLN A 33 -21.90 20.76 -8.70
CA GLN A 33 -20.83 21.64 -8.19
C GLN A 33 -19.51 20.89 -7.97
N SER A 34 -19.55 19.72 -7.32
CA SER A 34 -18.36 18.93 -7.07
C SER A 34 -17.77 18.41 -8.37
N HIS A 35 -16.50 18.70 -8.60
CA HIS A 35 -15.74 18.14 -9.71
C HIS A 35 -15.62 16.61 -9.54
N VAL A 36 -15.98 15.86 -10.59
CA VAL A 36 -15.88 14.40 -10.63
C VAL A 36 -14.75 14.03 -11.58
N PRO A 37 -13.55 13.70 -11.07
CA PRO A 37 -12.45 13.31 -11.94
C PRO A 37 -12.77 11.97 -12.62
N VAL A 38 -12.35 11.82 -13.88
CA VAL A 38 -12.55 10.58 -14.67
C VAL A 38 -11.69 9.40 -14.19
N SER A 39 -10.68 9.68 -13.37
CA SER A 39 -9.80 8.70 -12.75
C SER A 39 -9.17 9.28 -11.47
N GLY A 40 -8.66 8.39 -10.62
CA GLY A 40 -7.95 8.79 -9.41
C GLY A 40 -7.20 7.61 -8.82
N LYS A 41 -6.00 7.86 -8.28
CA LYS A 41 -5.27 6.85 -7.51
C LYS A 41 -5.83 6.81 -6.10
N MET A 42 -6.36 5.67 -5.68
CA MET A 42 -6.66 5.41 -4.27
C MET A 42 -5.48 4.65 -3.68
N ILE A 43 -4.83 5.26 -2.69
CA ILE A 43 -3.77 4.64 -1.88
C ILE A 43 -4.33 4.47 -0.48
N ASP A 44 -4.26 3.27 0.07
CA ASP A 44 -4.66 2.99 1.44
C ASP A 44 -3.46 2.67 2.35
N GLY A 45 -3.74 2.35 3.63
CA GLY A 45 -2.70 2.02 4.59
C GLY A 45 -1.91 0.75 4.27
N ASN A 46 -2.52 -0.22 3.58
CA ASN A 46 -1.83 -1.44 3.17
C ASN A 46 -0.83 -1.14 2.05
N ASP A 47 -1.17 -0.26 1.10
CA ASP A 47 -0.25 0.18 0.06
C ASP A 47 1.02 0.81 0.67
N LEU A 48 0.83 1.71 1.65
CA LEU A 48 1.92 2.35 2.38
C LEU A 48 2.76 1.34 3.18
N GLN A 49 2.13 0.39 3.86
CA GLN A 49 2.84 -0.67 4.58
C GLN A 49 3.69 -1.53 3.63
N ASN A 50 3.13 -1.97 2.50
CA ASN A 50 3.86 -2.78 1.52
C ASN A 50 5.07 -2.04 0.96
N LEU A 51 4.94 -0.73 0.68
CA LEU A 51 6.04 0.10 0.21
C LEU A 51 7.16 0.21 1.25
N VAL A 52 6.81 0.46 2.52
CA VAL A 52 7.79 0.55 3.60
C VAL A 52 8.42 -0.82 3.89
N ASP A 53 7.64 -1.90 3.84
CA ASP A 53 8.14 -3.27 4.05
C ASP A 53 9.17 -3.66 2.98
N ALA A 54 8.93 -3.28 1.72
CA ALA A 54 9.91 -3.43 0.64
C ALA A 54 11.17 -2.58 0.89
N CYS A 55 11.03 -1.35 1.35
CA CYS A 55 12.19 -0.50 1.70
C CYS A 55 13.04 -1.10 2.82
N LEU A 56 12.40 -1.72 3.82
CA LEU A 56 13.10 -2.36 4.95
C LEU A 56 13.87 -3.62 4.54
N ASP A 57 13.56 -4.21 3.37
CA ASP A 57 14.34 -5.32 2.81
C ASP A 57 15.70 -4.84 2.27
N GLY A 58 15.85 -3.53 2.00
CA GLY A 58 17.09 -2.95 1.46
C GLY A 58 17.45 -3.39 0.04
N TRP A 59 16.55 -4.14 -0.61
CA TRP A 59 16.71 -4.67 -1.96
C TRP A 59 15.86 -3.85 -2.93
N LEU A 60 16.52 -2.94 -3.66
CA LEU A 60 15.85 -1.91 -4.48
C LEU A 60 15.53 -2.37 -5.91
N THR A 61 16.05 -3.53 -6.30
CA THR A 61 15.73 -4.18 -7.58
C THR A 61 14.56 -5.16 -7.39
N THR A 62 14.13 -5.82 -8.47
CA THR A 62 13.08 -6.85 -8.37
C THR A 62 13.48 -7.95 -7.38
N GLY A 63 12.53 -8.35 -6.54
CA GLY A 63 12.77 -9.27 -5.43
C GLY A 63 11.46 -9.84 -4.90
N ARG A 64 11.36 -10.01 -3.57
CA ARG A 64 10.23 -10.66 -2.87
C ARG A 64 8.85 -10.21 -3.40
N PHE A 65 8.60 -8.91 -3.41
CA PHE A 65 7.30 -8.36 -3.82
C PHE A 65 7.02 -8.51 -5.32
N ALA A 66 8.05 -8.47 -6.17
CA ALA A 66 7.88 -8.67 -7.61
C ALA A 66 7.47 -10.11 -7.92
N HIS A 67 8.14 -11.08 -7.32
CA HIS A 67 7.79 -12.49 -7.47
C HIS A 67 6.39 -12.81 -6.93
N GLU A 68 6.02 -12.24 -5.77
CA GLU A 68 4.69 -12.43 -5.22
C GLU A 68 3.60 -11.83 -6.13
N PHE A 69 3.85 -10.63 -6.66
CA PHE A 69 2.95 -9.97 -7.60
C PHE A 69 2.78 -10.80 -8.88
N GLU A 70 3.86 -11.24 -9.51
CA GLU A 70 3.83 -12.02 -10.76
C GLU A 70 3.01 -13.31 -10.61
N SER A 71 3.26 -14.06 -9.52
CA SER A 71 2.53 -15.29 -9.23
C SER A 71 1.03 -15.05 -9.02
N ARG A 72 0.69 -14.06 -8.18
CA ARG A 72 -0.72 -13.71 -7.90
C ARG A 72 -1.43 -13.16 -9.14
N PHE A 73 -0.71 -12.39 -9.96
CA PHE A 73 -1.24 -11.80 -11.17
C PHE A 73 -1.49 -12.88 -12.25
N ALA A 74 -0.57 -13.82 -12.43
CA ALA A 74 -0.77 -14.95 -13.35
C ALA A 74 -2.00 -15.78 -12.95
N ALA A 75 -2.15 -16.10 -11.66
CA ALA A 75 -3.33 -16.80 -11.15
C ALA A 75 -4.63 -15.99 -11.38
N PHE A 76 -4.61 -14.68 -11.13
CA PHE A 76 -5.75 -13.79 -11.37
C PHE A 76 -6.17 -13.77 -12.86
N MET A 77 -5.19 -13.80 -13.76
CA MET A 77 -5.42 -13.81 -15.21
C MET A 77 -5.77 -15.21 -15.78
N GLY A 78 -5.81 -16.25 -14.93
CA GLY A 78 -6.04 -17.63 -15.35
C GLY A 78 -4.89 -18.24 -16.16
N GLN A 79 -3.66 -17.77 -15.92
CA GLN A 79 -2.42 -18.19 -16.60
C GLN A 79 -1.56 -19.10 -15.69
N GLY A 80 -2.15 -19.72 -14.68
CA GLY A 80 -1.48 -20.56 -13.68
C GLY A 80 -1.87 -22.03 -13.76
#